data_AF-A0A445IVU1-F1
#
_entry.id   AF-A0A445IVU1-F1
#
_cell.length_a   1.000
_cell.length_b   1.000
_cell.length_c   1.000
_cell.angle_alpha   90.00
_cell.angle_beta   90.00
_cell.angle_gamma   90.00
#
_symmetry.space_group_name_H-M   'P 1'
#
loop_
_entity.id
_entity.type
_entity.pdbx_description
1 polymer ?
#
loop_
_entity_poly.entity_id
_entity_poly.type
_entity_poly.pdbx_seq_one_letter_code
_entity_poly.pdbx_strand_id
1 'polypeptide(L)'
;MLRFSEAEEKAVREFRSLHVVDHPNRSFSGRVFRSPTLFEDMVKCILLCNCQWPRTLSMAQALCELQLELQKGSPCTIAVSGNSKGESEGFIPKTPASKETRRNKVSTKGMFCKKKLELDGNLQIDHVVASSSTATTLLTTDNGDSEELRSHDSCHEFSNGNEYFSRTGNFPSPSELANLDESFLAKRCGLGYRAGYIIELARAIVEGKIQLGQLEELSKDACLSNYKQLDDQLKQIRGYGPFTRANVLMCLGYYHVIPTDSETVRHLKQVHSRYTTSKTIERELEEIYGKYEPYQFLAFWSEIWDFYETRFGKLNEMHSSDYKLITACNMRSTTNKRKRPSRKCQC
;
A
#
# COMPACT_ATOMS: atom_id res chain seq x y z
N MET A 1 -1.75 -20.59 -8.13
CA MET A 1 -3.03 -20.87 -7.46
C MET A 1 -3.08 -20.01 -6.21
N LEU A 2 -4.20 -19.34 -5.93
CA LEU A 2 -4.34 -18.43 -4.77
C LEU A 2 -4.44 -19.26 -3.48
N ARG A 3 -3.87 -18.78 -2.37
CA ARG A 3 -3.81 -19.48 -1.07
C ARG A 3 -5.08 -19.28 -0.24
N PHE A 4 -6.23 -19.76 -0.71
CA PHE A 4 -7.51 -19.66 0.02
C PHE A 4 -7.77 -20.89 0.89
N SER A 5 -8.25 -20.68 2.12
CA SER A 5 -8.65 -21.76 3.05
C SER A 5 -10.16 -21.81 3.27
N GLU A 6 -10.68 -22.97 3.71
CA GLU A 6 -12.10 -23.11 4.08
C GLU A 6 -12.49 -22.20 5.26
N ALA A 7 -11.57 -22.04 6.22
CA ALA A 7 -11.77 -21.14 7.36
C ALA A 7 -11.91 -19.67 6.91
N GLU A 8 -11.11 -19.24 5.92
CA GLU A 8 -11.24 -17.91 5.32
C GLU A 8 -12.56 -17.76 4.55
N GLU A 9 -12.96 -18.77 3.78
CA GLU A 9 -14.24 -18.75 3.07
C GLU A 9 -15.42 -18.59 4.05
N LYS A 10 -15.36 -19.30 5.17
CA LYS A 10 -16.33 -19.17 6.26
C LYS A 10 -16.31 -17.75 6.85
N ALA A 11 -15.13 -17.22 7.18
CA ALA A 11 -14.97 -15.87 7.73
C ALA A 11 -15.55 -14.78 6.78
N VAL A 12 -15.28 -14.88 5.48
CA VAL A 12 -15.81 -13.93 4.48
C VAL A 12 -17.33 -14.03 4.39
N ARG A 13 -17.92 -15.22 4.47
CA ARG A 13 -19.38 -15.41 4.47
C ARG A 13 -20.03 -14.81 5.73
N GLU A 14 -19.46 -15.09 6.90
CA GLU A 14 -19.92 -14.55 8.18
C GLU A 14 -19.86 -13.01 8.18
N PHE A 15 -18.75 -12.44 7.73
CA PHE A 15 -18.61 -10.99 7.56
C PHE A 15 -19.68 -10.42 6.61
N ARG A 16 -19.91 -11.03 5.45
CA ARG A 16 -20.94 -10.57 4.50
C ARG A 16 -22.33 -10.57 5.12
N SER A 17 -22.69 -11.60 5.89
CA SER A 17 -23.97 -11.66 6.59
C SER A 17 -24.14 -10.52 7.60
N LEU A 18 -23.08 -10.12 8.29
CA LEU A 18 -23.09 -8.96 9.20
C LEU A 18 -23.14 -7.63 8.43
N HIS A 19 -22.35 -7.51 7.37
CA HIS A 19 -22.15 -6.24 6.64
C HIS A 19 -23.35 -5.83 5.79
N VAL A 20 -24.08 -6.79 5.21
CA VAL A 20 -25.31 -6.51 4.42
C VAL A 20 -26.38 -5.83 5.27
N VAL A 21 -26.45 -6.14 6.56
CA VAL A 21 -27.41 -5.52 7.49
C VAL A 21 -27.05 -4.05 7.75
N ASP A 22 -25.76 -3.76 7.95
CA ASP A 22 -25.29 -2.41 8.27
C ASP A 22 -25.23 -1.49 7.04
N HIS A 23 -24.93 -2.05 5.86
CA HIS A 23 -24.68 -1.27 4.64
C HIS A 23 -25.30 -1.94 3.40
N PRO A 24 -26.64 -1.93 3.26
CA PRO A 24 -27.34 -2.68 2.21
C PRO A 24 -27.02 -2.22 0.78
N ASN A 25 -26.50 -1.00 0.62
CA ASN A 25 -26.14 -0.43 -0.69
C ASN A 25 -24.65 -0.59 -1.06
N ARG A 26 -23.81 -1.14 -0.16
CA ARG A 26 -22.39 -1.38 -0.43
C ARG A 26 -22.25 -2.74 -1.13
N SER A 27 -21.78 -2.74 -2.37
CA SER A 27 -21.64 -3.94 -3.20
C SER A 27 -20.41 -4.79 -2.88
N PHE A 28 -19.62 -4.41 -1.86
CA PHE A 28 -18.37 -5.09 -1.55
C PHE A 28 -18.63 -6.53 -1.09
N SER A 29 -18.41 -7.44 -2.03
CA SER A 29 -18.35 -8.88 -1.82
C SER A 29 -16.92 -9.39 -1.95
N GLY A 30 -15.93 -8.50 -1.91
CA GLY A 30 -14.53 -8.84 -2.11
C GLY A 30 -13.94 -9.68 -0.97
N ARG A 31 -12.79 -10.27 -1.26
CA ARG A 31 -11.91 -10.92 -0.27
C ARG A 31 -10.52 -10.32 -0.37
N VAL A 32 -9.70 -10.52 0.66
CA VAL A 32 -8.28 -10.15 0.58
C VAL A 32 -7.59 -11.12 -0.38
N PHE A 33 -6.98 -10.60 -1.44
CA PHE A 33 -6.16 -11.41 -2.34
C PHE A 33 -4.84 -11.76 -1.67
N ARG A 34 -4.44 -13.03 -1.80
CA ARG A 34 -3.19 -13.57 -1.27
C ARG A 34 -2.30 -14.03 -2.42
N SER A 35 -1.01 -13.83 -2.29
CA SER A 35 -0.06 -14.32 -3.28
C SER A 35 0.00 -15.86 -3.28
N PRO A 36 0.45 -16.49 -4.37
CA PRO A 36 0.63 -17.95 -4.45
C PRO A 36 1.50 -18.57 -3.36
N THR A 37 2.40 -17.79 -2.73
CA THR A 37 3.24 -18.25 -1.61
C THR A 37 3.17 -17.28 -0.44
N LEU A 38 3.32 -17.78 0.80
CA LEU A 38 3.46 -16.93 1.98
C LEU A 38 4.72 -16.04 1.88
N PHE A 39 5.80 -16.57 1.30
CA PHE A 39 7.03 -15.81 1.08
C PHE A 39 6.80 -14.55 0.25
N GLU A 40 6.02 -14.65 -0.82
CA GLU A 40 5.70 -13.51 -1.68
C GLU A 40 4.90 -12.45 -0.94
N ASP A 41 3.90 -12.83 -0.14
CA ASP A 41 3.15 -11.89 0.70
C ASP A 41 4.05 -11.22 1.74
N MET A 42 4.92 -12.00 2.39
CA MET A 42 5.93 -11.55 3.34
C MET A 42 6.88 -10.51 2.72
N VAL A 43 7.41 -10.76 1.52
CA VAL A 43 8.28 -9.81 0.83
C VAL A 43 7.50 -8.57 0.39
N LYS A 44 6.31 -8.72 -0.21
CA LYS A 44 5.48 -7.57 -0.61
C LYS A 44 5.11 -6.68 0.58
N CYS A 45 4.91 -7.23 1.78
CA CYS A 45 4.71 -6.45 2.99
C CYS A 45 5.93 -5.60 3.37
N ILE A 46 7.15 -6.09 3.14
CA ILE A 46 8.39 -5.28 3.28
C ILE A 46 8.40 -4.14 2.24
N LEU A 47 7.99 -4.43 1.00
CA LEU A 47 7.98 -3.44 -0.09
C LEU A 47 7.01 -2.28 0.17
N LEU A 48 5.87 -2.54 0.84
CA LEU A 48 4.88 -1.54 1.21
C LEU A 48 5.38 -0.53 2.25
N CYS A 49 6.28 -0.95 3.14
CA CYS A 49 6.73 -0.12 4.27
C CYS A 49 7.45 1.14 3.77
N ASN A 50 7.02 2.34 4.20
CA ASN A 50 7.64 3.63 3.85
C ASN A 50 7.88 3.80 2.34
N CYS A 51 6.87 3.43 1.53
CA CYS A 51 6.95 3.46 0.09
C CYS A 51 5.64 3.98 -0.51
N GLN A 52 5.74 4.66 -1.65
CA GLN A 52 4.56 5.02 -2.43
C GLN A 52 4.12 3.83 -3.29
N TRP A 53 2.83 3.78 -3.62
CA TRP A 53 2.27 2.66 -4.38
C TRP A 53 2.97 2.38 -5.72
N PRO A 54 3.23 3.39 -6.60
CA PRO A 54 3.94 3.13 -7.87
C PRO A 54 5.34 2.54 -7.68
N ARG A 55 6.04 2.96 -6.62
CA ARG A 55 7.38 2.43 -6.31
C ARG A 55 7.30 0.99 -5.78
N THR A 56 6.27 0.67 -4.99
CA THR A 56 6.02 -0.72 -4.53
C THR A 56 5.80 -1.65 -5.73
N LEU A 57 4.96 -1.22 -6.68
CA LEU A 57 4.72 -1.96 -7.92
C LEU A 57 6.00 -2.16 -8.73
N SER A 58 6.81 -1.11 -8.90
CA SER A 58 8.09 -1.18 -9.62
C SER A 58 9.07 -2.16 -8.96
N MET A 59 9.20 -2.14 -7.63
CA MET A 59 10.05 -3.09 -6.91
C MET A 59 9.57 -4.54 -7.06
N ALA A 60 8.25 -4.77 -6.97
CA ALA A 60 7.67 -6.10 -7.15
C ALA A 60 7.87 -6.63 -8.57
N GLN A 61 7.64 -5.78 -9.58
CA GLN A 61 7.88 -6.13 -10.98
C GLN A 61 9.36 -6.47 -11.23
N ALA A 62 10.28 -5.66 -10.71
CA ALA A 62 11.71 -5.89 -10.89
C ALA A 62 12.20 -7.21 -10.24
N LEU A 63 11.54 -7.68 -9.16
CA LEU A 63 11.81 -9.00 -8.59
C LEU A 63 11.35 -10.12 -9.53
N CYS A 64 10.19 -9.98 -10.17
CA CYS A 64 9.70 -10.95 -11.15
C CYS A 64 10.57 -10.99 -12.42
N GLU A 65 11.03 -9.84 -12.90
CA GLU A 65 11.98 -9.75 -14.02
C GLU A 65 13.31 -10.43 -13.68
N LEU A 66 13.84 -10.17 -12.47
CA LEU A 66 15.06 -10.82 -11.97
C LEU A 66 14.89 -12.35 -11.94
N GLN A 67 13.73 -12.86 -11.51
CA GLN A 67 13.48 -14.30 -11.48
C GLN A 67 13.64 -14.92 -12.87
N LEU A 68 13.14 -14.26 -13.92
CA LEU A 68 13.31 -14.72 -15.31
C LEU A 68 14.79 -14.74 -15.75
N GLU A 69 15.57 -13.75 -15.31
CA GLU A 69 17.02 -13.67 -15.59
C GLU A 69 17.79 -14.81 -14.93
N LEU A 70 17.46 -15.14 -13.68
CA LEU A 70 18.06 -16.24 -12.93
C LEU A 70 17.79 -17.59 -13.60
N GLN A 71 16.58 -17.80 -14.12
CA GLN A 71 16.21 -19.04 -14.83
C GLN A 71 16.92 -19.21 -16.16
N LYS A 72 17.20 -18.12 -16.88
CA LYS A 72 17.91 -18.17 -18.17
C LYS A 72 19.41 -18.40 -18.03
N GLY A 73 19.92 -18.60 -16.81
CA GLY A 73 21.34 -18.83 -16.55
C GLY A 73 22.23 -17.66 -16.95
N SER A 74 21.67 -16.43 -17.00
CA SER A 74 22.47 -15.26 -17.31
C SER A 74 23.50 -15.08 -16.18
N PRO A 75 24.81 -15.19 -16.45
CA PRO A 75 25.80 -15.24 -15.39
C PRO A 75 25.98 -13.85 -14.81
N CYS A 76 25.41 -13.61 -13.62
CA CYS A 76 25.91 -12.57 -12.73
C CYS A 76 27.20 -13.08 -12.07
N THR A 77 28.25 -13.29 -12.87
CA THR A 77 29.61 -13.43 -12.34
C THR A 77 30.09 -12.07 -11.88
N ILE A 78 30.30 -11.96 -10.57
CA ILE A 78 31.10 -10.91 -9.93
C ILE A 78 32.48 -10.93 -10.60
N ALA A 79 32.74 -9.95 -11.48
CA ALA A 79 34.09 -9.66 -11.92
C ALA A 79 34.85 -9.01 -10.74
N VAL A 80 35.51 -9.84 -9.94
CA VAL A 80 36.69 -9.40 -9.21
C VAL A 80 37.80 -9.32 -10.25
N SER A 81 38.04 -8.12 -10.80
CA SER A 81 39.26 -7.86 -11.56
C SER A 81 39.81 -6.50 -11.16
N GLY A 82 41.09 -6.52 -10.80
CA GLY A 82 41.83 -5.43 -10.18
C GLY A 82 42.08 -4.23 -11.08
N ASN A 83 42.58 -3.20 -10.40
CA ASN A 83 43.13 -1.94 -10.90
C ASN A 83 43.40 -1.86 -12.41
N SER A 84 42.63 -1.03 -13.09
CA SER A 84 43.17 -0.13 -14.12
C SER A 84 42.41 1.20 -14.06
N LYS A 85 43.19 2.29 -13.96
CA LYS A 85 42.70 3.67 -14.00
C LYS A 85 42.09 3.95 -15.37
N GLY A 86 40.85 4.42 -15.39
CA GLY A 86 40.20 4.99 -16.56
C GLY A 86 39.09 5.92 -16.09
N GLU A 87 39.29 7.21 -16.28
CA GLU A 87 38.30 8.25 -16.01
C GLU A 87 37.12 8.09 -16.99
N SER A 88 35.90 8.11 -16.47
CA SER A 88 34.74 8.56 -17.25
C SER A 88 33.78 9.30 -16.34
N GLU A 89 33.39 10.47 -16.82
CA GLU A 89 32.74 11.55 -16.09
C GLU A 89 31.37 11.20 -15.49
N GLY A 90 31.04 11.98 -14.46
CA GLY A 90 29.95 11.74 -13.55
C GLY A 90 28.57 12.12 -14.09
N PHE A 91 27.61 11.28 -13.74
CA PHE A 91 26.23 11.69 -13.60
C PHE A 91 25.74 11.18 -12.25
N ILE A 92 25.77 12.06 -11.25
CA ILE A 92 25.17 11.84 -9.92
C ILE A 92 23.77 12.45 -9.99
N PRO A 93 22.69 11.65 -9.99
CA PRO A 93 21.36 12.22 -9.78
C PRO A 93 21.30 12.74 -8.34
N LYS A 94 21.28 14.08 -8.19
CA LYS A 94 20.95 14.73 -6.92
C LYS A 94 19.46 14.47 -6.63
N THR A 95 19.18 13.50 -5.76
CA THR A 95 17.85 13.37 -5.15
C THR A 95 17.63 14.53 -4.16
N PRO A 96 16.50 15.26 -4.18
CA PRO A 96 16.20 16.22 -3.14
C PRO A 96 15.87 15.46 -1.85
N ALA A 97 16.77 15.51 -0.88
CA ALA A 97 16.48 15.16 0.50
C ALA A 97 15.44 16.16 1.04
N SER A 98 14.17 15.77 1.11
CA SER A 98 13.24 16.52 1.94
C SER A 98 13.62 16.32 3.40
N LYS A 99 13.80 17.45 4.09
CA LYS A 99 14.30 17.61 5.45
C LYS A 99 13.58 16.70 6.47
N GLU A 100 14.22 15.60 6.86
CA GLU A 100 13.96 15.01 8.17
C GLU A 100 14.51 15.95 9.24
N THR A 101 13.60 16.54 10.02
CA THR A 101 13.98 17.41 11.14
C THR A 101 14.57 16.51 12.22
N ARG A 102 15.87 16.65 12.46
CA ARG A 102 16.60 16.00 13.55
C ARG A 102 15.85 16.20 14.87
N ARG A 103 15.31 15.12 15.44
CA ARG A 103 14.78 15.16 16.80
C ARG A 103 15.97 15.03 17.75
N ASN A 104 16.40 16.16 18.30
CA ASN A 104 17.45 16.18 19.32
C ASN A 104 17.01 15.40 20.56
N LYS A 105 17.91 14.53 21.02
CA LYS A 105 17.93 13.95 22.37
C LYS A 105 17.86 15.10 23.38
N VAL A 106 16.85 15.13 24.24
CA VAL A 106 16.88 15.91 25.48
C VAL A 106 16.47 15.02 26.65
N SER A 107 17.31 15.13 27.68
CA SER A 107 17.34 14.42 28.94
C SER A 107 16.08 14.59 29.79
N THR A 108 15.82 13.55 30.57
CA THR A 108 14.93 13.48 31.73
C THR A 108 15.11 14.64 32.70
N LYS A 109 14.00 15.28 33.13
CA LYS A 109 13.75 15.77 34.50
C LYS A 109 12.25 16.10 34.64
N GLY A 110 11.64 15.57 35.70
CA GLY A 110 10.19 15.64 35.93
C GLY A 110 9.70 16.99 36.45
N MET A 111 8.38 17.22 36.32
CA MET A 111 7.62 18.09 37.21
C MET A 111 6.13 17.76 37.13
N PHE A 112 5.51 17.55 38.29
CA PHE A 112 4.07 17.48 38.54
C PHE A 112 3.46 18.90 38.47
N CYS A 113 2.23 19.06 37.95
CA CYS A 113 1.10 19.66 38.69
C CYS A 113 -0.24 19.75 37.93
N LYS A 114 -1.29 19.87 38.75
CA LYS A 114 -2.75 19.72 38.62
C LYS A 114 -3.55 20.84 37.89
N LYS A 115 -4.78 20.47 37.48
CA LYS A 115 -6.10 21.22 37.46
C LYS A 115 -6.22 22.43 36.50
N LYS A 116 -7.38 22.93 36.03
CA LYS A 116 -8.85 22.62 35.94
C LYS A 116 -9.48 23.79 35.09
N LEU A 117 -10.72 23.60 34.58
CA LEU A 117 -11.76 24.57 34.09
C LEU A 117 -11.79 24.81 32.57
N GLU A 118 -12.85 24.41 31.84
CA GLU A 118 -14.24 24.95 31.71
C GLU A 118 -14.33 26.28 30.94
N LEU A 119 -15.04 26.32 29.80
CA LEU A 119 -16.34 27.01 29.61
C LEU A 119 -16.77 27.12 28.12
N ASP A 120 -18.04 26.75 27.87
CA ASP A 120 -19.08 27.15 26.90
C ASP A 120 -18.83 27.80 25.51
N GLY A 121 -19.74 27.48 24.59
CA GLY A 121 -20.13 28.37 23.48
C GLY A 121 -20.95 27.72 22.35
N ASN A 122 -22.27 27.65 22.50
CA ASN A 122 -23.27 27.35 21.46
C ASN A 122 -23.19 28.29 20.24
N LEU A 123 -23.58 27.82 19.04
CA LEU A 123 -24.55 28.52 18.16
C LEU A 123 -25.02 27.68 16.94
N GLN A 124 -26.30 27.89 16.65
CA GLN A 124 -27.22 27.18 15.75
C GLN A 124 -27.06 27.46 14.25
N ILE A 125 -27.37 26.42 13.46
CA ILE A 125 -28.29 26.31 12.31
C ILE A 125 -28.42 27.52 11.36
N ASP A 126 -28.25 27.25 10.05
CA ASP A 126 -29.19 27.75 9.04
C ASP A 126 -29.33 26.81 7.85
N HIS A 127 -30.57 26.74 7.37
CA HIS A 127 -31.18 25.78 6.47
C HIS A 127 -31.54 26.52 5.18
N VAL A 128 -31.09 26.10 3.99
CA VAL A 128 -31.66 26.58 2.71
C VAL A 128 -31.79 25.43 1.72
N VAL A 129 -33.03 25.25 1.29
CA VAL A 129 -33.53 24.34 0.25
C VAL A 129 -33.83 25.17 -1.00
N ALA A 130 -33.42 24.69 -2.18
CA ALA A 130 -34.07 24.88 -3.50
C ALA A 130 -33.20 24.16 -4.57
N SER A 131 -33.63 23.04 -5.15
CA SER A 131 -34.58 22.87 -6.28
C SER A 131 -33.95 23.06 -7.68
N SER A 132 -33.77 21.90 -8.35
CA SER A 132 -34.00 21.57 -9.77
C SER A 132 -33.69 22.59 -10.88
N SER A 133 -32.82 22.19 -11.82
CA SER A 133 -33.18 22.21 -13.25
C SER A 133 -32.18 21.41 -14.12
N THR A 134 -32.78 20.60 -14.99
CA THR A 134 -32.24 19.82 -16.11
C THR A 134 -31.70 20.71 -17.22
N ALA A 135 -30.55 20.36 -17.82
CA ALA A 135 -30.24 20.70 -19.20
C ALA A 135 -29.24 19.70 -19.81
N THR A 136 -29.79 18.81 -20.63
CA THR A 136 -29.08 18.00 -21.63
C THR A 136 -28.68 18.91 -22.80
N THR A 137 -27.43 18.87 -23.24
CA THR A 137 -27.07 19.33 -24.59
C THR A 137 -25.93 18.48 -25.14
N LEU A 138 -26.24 17.80 -26.24
CA LEU A 138 -25.34 17.02 -27.07
C LEU A 138 -24.67 17.93 -28.12
N LEU A 139 -23.41 17.57 -28.41
CA LEU A 139 -22.67 17.69 -29.67
C LEU A 139 -22.43 19.08 -30.28
N THR A 140 -21.16 19.41 -30.50
CA THR A 140 -20.60 19.51 -31.86
C THR A 140 -19.06 19.46 -31.85
N THR A 141 -18.55 18.82 -32.89
CA THR A 141 -17.18 18.72 -33.36
C THR A 141 -16.69 20.03 -33.97
N ASP A 142 -15.42 20.40 -33.77
CA ASP A 142 -14.60 20.91 -34.88
C ASP A 142 -13.09 20.81 -34.61
N ASN A 143 -12.35 20.65 -35.70
CA ASN A 143 -10.92 20.36 -35.84
C ASN A 143 -10.00 21.58 -35.64
N GLY A 144 -8.72 21.29 -35.39
CA GLY A 144 -7.59 22.08 -35.89
C GLY A 144 -6.89 22.97 -34.85
N ASP A 145 -5.82 22.47 -34.23
CA ASP A 145 -4.45 22.83 -34.63
C ASP A 145 -3.42 22.24 -33.66
N SER A 146 -2.41 21.65 -34.28
CA SER A 146 -1.29 20.96 -33.67
C SER A 146 -0.24 21.96 -33.19
N GLU A 147 0.11 21.95 -31.90
CA GLU A 147 1.45 22.35 -31.46
C GLU A 147 2.07 21.24 -30.61
N GLU A 148 3.14 20.68 -31.18
CA GLU A 148 3.98 19.61 -30.70
C GLU A 148 4.89 20.13 -29.57
N LEU A 149 4.54 19.87 -28.31
CA LEU A 149 5.45 20.11 -27.18
C LEU A 149 6.02 18.79 -26.68
N ARG A 150 7.21 18.46 -27.20
CA ARG A 150 8.01 17.31 -26.82
C ARG A 150 8.37 17.34 -25.34
N SER A 151 7.77 16.44 -24.57
CA SER A 151 8.27 16.04 -23.25
C SER A 151 8.89 14.65 -23.39
N HIS A 152 10.23 14.61 -23.39
CA HIS A 152 10.99 13.39 -23.16
C HIS A 152 10.80 13.02 -21.68
N ASP A 153 9.74 12.27 -21.39
CA ASP A 153 9.62 11.53 -20.14
C ASP A 153 9.61 10.06 -20.54
N SER A 154 10.64 9.31 -20.16
CA SER A 154 10.72 7.87 -20.44
C SER A 154 9.76 7.15 -19.48
N CYS A 155 8.47 7.34 -19.69
CA CYS A 155 7.45 6.46 -19.19
C CYS A 155 7.53 5.20 -20.05
N HIS A 156 7.89 4.07 -19.44
CA HIS A 156 7.64 2.78 -20.07
C HIS A 156 6.13 2.65 -20.24
N GLU A 157 5.66 2.95 -21.45
CA GLU A 157 4.35 2.51 -21.92
C GLU A 157 4.29 0.99 -21.69
N PHE A 158 3.17 0.53 -21.11
CA PHE A 158 2.93 -0.91 -21.02
C PHE A 158 2.76 -1.40 -22.44
N SER A 159 3.80 -2.06 -22.98
CA SER A 159 3.73 -2.75 -24.25
C SER A 159 2.51 -3.67 -24.29
N ASN A 160 1.93 -3.80 -25.49
CA ASN A 160 0.93 -4.80 -25.88
C ASN A 160 1.00 -6.05 -24.99
N GLY A 161 -0.14 -6.52 -24.44
CA GLY A 161 -0.17 -7.56 -23.39
C GLY A 161 0.70 -8.80 -23.64
N ASN A 162 0.96 -9.17 -24.89
CA ASN A 162 1.88 -10.24 -25.28
C ASN A 162 3.36 -9.99 -24.92
N GLU A 163 3.83 -8.74 -24.94
CA GLU A 163 5.21 -8.38 -24.63
C GLU A 163 5.45 -8.25 -23.11
N TYR A 164 4.40 -7.97 -22.33
CA TYR A 164 4.47 -7.94 -20.87
C TYR A 164 4.75 -9.32 -20.28
N PHE A 165 4.07 -10.36 -20.79
CA PHE A 165 4.28 -11.75 -20.36
C PHE A 165 5.62 -12.32 -20.81
N SER A 166 6.22 -11.82 -21.92
CA SER A 166 7.50 -12.36 -22.41
C SER A 166 8.72 -11.88 -21.61
N ARG A 167 8.56 -10.80 -20.83
CA ARG A 167 9.63 -10.16 -20.05
C ARG A 167 9.51 -10.35 -18.53
N THR A 168 8.41 -10.93 -18.06
CA THR A 168 8.13 -11.06 -16.62
C THR A 168 8.17 -12.53 -16.19
N GLY A 169 8.96 -12.85 -15.17
CA GLY A 169 9.01 -14.18 -14.55
C GLY A 169 7.98 -14.36 -13.43
N ASN A 170 8.11 -15.47 -12.71
CA ASN A 170 7.40 -15.67 -11.44
C ASN A 170 7.98 -14.76 -10.35
N PHE A 171 7.29 -14.64 -9.22
CA PHE A 171 7.95 -14.08 -8.04
C PHE A 171 9.08 -15.01 -7.58
N PRO A 172 10.28 -14.50 -7.26
CA PRO A 172 11.42 -15.35 -6.90
C PRO A 172 11.17 -16.11 -5.60
N SER A 173 11.64 -17.36 -5.55
CA SER A 173 11.62 -18.22 -4.38
C SER A 173 12.70 -17.83 -3.36
N PRO A 174 12.57 -18.28 -2.09
CA PRO A 174 13.62 -18.09 -1.09
C PRO A 174 14.99 -18.61 -1.56
N SER A 175 15.04 -19.79 -2.19
CA SER A 175 16.28 -20.41 -2.67
C SER A 175 16.95 -19.61 -3.78
N GLU A 176 16.18 -18.99 -4.67
CA GLU A 176 16.71 -18.12 -5.73
C GLU A 176 17.33 -16.83 -5.15
N LEU A 177 16.77 -16.29 -4.06
CA LEU A 177 17.28 -15.05 -3.46
C LEU A 177 18.39 -15.27 -2.43
N ALA A 178 18.39 -16.38 -1.68
CA ALA A 178 19.27 -16.58 -0.53
C ALA A 178 20.78 -16.48 -0.85
N ASN A 179 21.15 -16.85 -2.08
CA ASN A 179 22.54 -16.87 -2.55
C ASN A 179 22.98 -15.57 -3.24
N LEU A 180 22.09 -14.59 -3.39
CA LEU A 180 22.43 -13.32 -4.01
C LEU A 180 23.16 -12.39 -3.02
N ASP A 181 23.95 -11.48 -3.59
CA ASP A 181 24.53 -10.37 -2.84
C ASP A 181 23.48 -9.29 -2.56
N GLU A 182 23.52 -8.71 -1.36
CA GLU A 182 22.57 -7.67 -0.94
C GLU A 182 22.67 -6.42 -1.82
N SER A 183 23.89 -5.97 -2.13
CA SER A 183 24.12 -4.77 -2.92
C SER A 183 23.67 -4.94 -4.36
N PHE A 184 23.89 -6.14 -4.91
CA PHE A 184 23.36 -6.53 -6.21
C PHE A 184 21.84 -6.46 -6.24
N LEU A 185 21.16 -7.13 -5.28
CA LEU A 185 19.69 -7.16 -5.23
C LEU A 185 19.12 -5.74 -5.03
N ALA A 186 19.73 -4.94 -4.16
CA ALA A 186 19.34 -3.55 -3.92
C ALA A 186 19.41 -2.70 -5.20
N LYS A 187 20.48 -2.86 -5.98
CA LYS A 187 20.72 -2.12 -7.22
C LYS A 187 19.80 -2.61 -8.34
N ARG A 188 19.73 -3.91 -8.58
CA ARG A 188 18.96 -4.50 -9.69
C ARG A 188 17.46 -4.27 -9.56
N CYS A 189 16.92 -4.35 -8.34
CA CYS A 189 15.48 -4.25 -8.10
C CYS A 189 15.05 -2.93 -7.42
N GLY A 190 15.96 -1.99 -7.20
CA GLY A 190 15.63 -0.67 -6.63
C GLY A 190 15.14 -0.70 -5.17
N LEU A 191 15.50 -1.74 -4.41
CA LEU A 191 14.94 -2.06 -3.09
C LEU A 191 15.48 -1.13 -1.97
N GLY A 192 16.68 -0.58 -2.16
CA GLY A 192 17.41 0.15 -1.12
C GLY A 192 17.65 -0.73 0.10
N TYR A 193 17.43 -0.18 1.31
CA TYR A 193 17.64 -0.89 2.58
C TYR A 193 16.80 -2.18 2.73
N ARG A 194 15.74 -2.36 1.93
CA ARG A 194 14.87 -3.54 2.00
C ARG A 194 15.56 -4.80 1.50
N ALA A 195 16.57 -4.66 0.64
CA ALA A 195 17.31 -5.80 0.09
C ALA A 195 17.89 -6.68 1.20
N GLY A 196 18.52 -6.08 2.21
CA GLY A 196 19.06 -6.81 3.35
C GLY A 196 18.01 -7.61 4.11
N TYR A 197 16.82 -7.02 4.34
CA TYR A 197 15.72 -7.72 5.03
C TYR A 197 15.22 -8.91 4.21
N ILE A 198 15.13 -8.76 2.88
CA ILE A 198 14.66 -9.81 1.97
C ILE A 198 15.67 -10.96 1.89
N ILE A 199 16.97 -10.65 1.76
CA ILE A 199 18.04 -11.66 1.75
C ILE A 199 18.10 -12.41 3.09
N GLU A 200 18.01 -11.69 4.21
CA GLU A 200 18.03 -12.28 5.56
C GLU A 200 16.83 -13.22 5.76
N LEU A 201 15.63 -12.80 5.34
CA LEU A 201 14.42 -13.63 5.36
C LEU A 201 14.58 -14.88 4.47
N ALA A 202 15.05 -14.71 3.24
CA ALA A 202 15.24 -15.80 2.30
C ALA A 202 16.22 -16.86 2.85
N ARG A 203 17.35 -16.42 3.41
CA ARG A 203 18.33 -17.31 4.06
C ARG A 203 17.74 -18.02 5.28
N ALA A 204 17.04 -17.30 6.15
CA ALA A 204 16.41 -17.91 7.33
C ALA A 204 15.40 -19.01 6.95
N ILE A 205 14.69 -18.85 5.83
CA ILE A 205 13.78 -19.89 5.32
C ILE A 205 14.55 -21.08 4.76
N VAL A 206 15.56 -20.83 3.92
CA VAL A 206 16.39 -21.90 3.31
C VAL A 206 17.15 -22.70 4.38
N GLU A 207 17.63 -22.04 5.42
CA GLU A 207 18.31 -22.66 6.57
C GLU A 207 17.34 -23.36 7.55
N GLY A 208 16.02 -23.29 7.32
CA GLY A 208 15.00 -23.90 8.17
C GLY A 208 14.73 -23.20 9.50
N LYS A 209 15.30 -22.00 9.72
CA LYS A 209 15.03 -21.16 10.90
C LYS A 209 13.60 -20.62 10.90
N ILE A 210 13.04 -20.36 9.72
CA ILE A 210 11.65 -19.96 9.52
C ILE A 210 10.96 -21.01 8.64
N GLN A 211 9.98 -21.71 9.19
CA GLN A 211 9.27 -22.78 8.47
C GLN A 211 7.90 -22.27 8.00
N LEU A 212 7.82 -21.81 6.74
CA LEU A 212 6.61 -21.21 6.17
C LEU A 212 5.38 -22.13 6.29
N GLY A 213 5.54 -23.43 6.02
CA GLY A 213 4.45 -24.39 6.12
C GLY A 213 3.88 -24.52 7.54
N GLN A 214 4.70 -24.36 8.57
CA GLN A 214 4.22 -24.35 9.97
C GLN A 214 3.43 -23.08 10.28
N LEU A 215 3.87 -21.92 9.76
CA LEU A 215 3.13 -20.67 9.91
C LEU A 215 1.76 -20.75 9.23
N GLU A 216 1.70 -21.33 8.04
CA GLU A 216 0.44 -21.54 7.31
C GLU A 216 -0.46 -22.55 8.03
N GLU A 217 0.09 -23.66 8.55
CA GLU A 217 -0.68 -24.64 9.30
C GLU A 217 -1.31 -24.04 10.56
N LEU A 218 -0.53 -23.28 11.33
CA LEU A 218 -1.01 -22.57 12.53
C LEU A 218 -2.13 -21.58 12.20
N SER A 219 -2.16 -21.02 10.98
CA SER A 219 -3.17 -20.05 10.55
C SER A 219 -4.51 -20.67 10.14
N LYS A 220 -4.58 -21.99 9.91
CA LYS A 220 -5.84 -22.66 9.50
C LYS A 220 -6.92 -22.52 10.58
N ASP A 221 -6.51 -22.59 11.84
CA ASP A 221 -7.38 -22.35 12.98
C ASP A 221 -7.25 -20.90 13.46
N ALA A 222 -8.20 -20.07 13.03
CA ALA A 222 -8.26 -18.66 13.36
C ALA A 222 -8.70 -18.43 14.82
N CYS A 223 -7.79 -18.65 15.78
CA CYS A 223 -7.99 -18.36 17.20
C CYS A 223 -6.95 -17.35 17.72
N LEU A 224 -7.27 -16.68 18.84
CA LEU A 224 -6.43 -15.62 19.39
C LEU A 224 -5.07 -16.13 19.90
N SER A 225 -4.98 -17.37 20.37
CA SER A 225 -3.71 -17.98 20.79
C SER A 225 -2.77 -18.20 19.60
N ASN A 226 -3.28 -18.74 18.49
CA ASN A 226 -2.49 -18.94 17.28
C ASN A 226 -2.05 -17.60 16.69
N TYR A 227 -2.93 -16.60 16.71
CA TYR A 227 -2.58 -15.23 16.32
C TYR A 227 -1.38 -14.70 17.12
N LYS A 228 -1.42 -14.77 18.46
CA LYS A 228 -0.32 -14.29 19.31
C LYS A 228 0.98 -15.03 19.02
N GLN A 229 0.91 -16.35 18.89
CA GLN A 229 2.08 -17.17 18.55
C GLN A 229 2.68 -16.80 17.19
N LEU A 230 1.84 -16.52 16.18
CA LEU A 230 2.30 -16.06 14.88
C LEU A 230 2.88 -14.64 14.93
N ASP A 231 2.22 -13.69 15.62
CA ASP A 231 2.74 -12.32 15.78
C ASP A 231 4.10 -12.32 16.48
N ASP A 232 4.27 -13.12 17.54
CA ASP A 232 5.53 -13.23 18.28
C ASP A 232 6.66 -13.79 17.40
N GLN A 233 6.37 -14.78 16.55
CA GLN A 233 7.34 -15.31 15.58
C GLN A 233 7.69 -14.27 14.52
N LEU A 234 6.69 -13.63 13.92
CA LEU A 234 6.88 -12.58 12.91
C LEU A 234 7.66 -11.39 13.46
N LYS A 235 7.50 -11.06 14.73
CA LYS A 235 8.21 -9.98 15.43
C LYS A 235 9.72 -10.20 15.55
N GLN A 236 10.19 -11.45 15.48
CA GLN A 236 11.63 -11.74 15.48
C GLN A 236 12.28 -11.48 14.12
N ILE A 237 11.49 -11.30 13.05
CA ILE A 237 11.99 -11.09 11.70
C ILE A 237 12.40 -9.62 11.54
N ARG A 238 13.62 -9.39 11.08
CA ARG A 238 14.11 -8.04 10.82
C ARG A 238 13.26 -7.36 9.75
N GLY A 239 12.85 -6.12 10.03
CA GLY A 239 11.94 -5.35 9.16
C GLY A 239 10.45 -5.57 9.44
N TYR A 240 10.08 -6.46 10.36
CA TYR A 240 8.68 -6.77 10.69
C TYR A 240 8.16 -5.94 11.86
N GLY A 241 7.92 -4.67 11.58
CA GLY A 241 7.22 -3.76 12.50
C GLY A 241 5.72 -4.08 12.61
N PRO A 242 4.98 -3.40 13.52
CA PRO A 242 3.55 -3.65 13.73
C PRO A 242 2.72 -3.61 12.44
N PHE A 243 3.00 -2.64 11.56
CA PHE A 243 2.35 -2.54 10.25
C PHE A 243 2.61 -3.77 9.36
N THR A 244 3.87 -4.18 9.22
CA THR A 244 4.25 -5.33 8.38
C THR A 244 3.62 -6.62 8.89
N ARG A 245 3.66 -6.85 10.20
CA ARG A 245 3.07 -8.05 10.81
C ARG A 245 1.57 -8.10 10.64
N ALA A 246 0.87 -6.99 10.88
CA ALA A 246 -0.58 -6.92 10.67
C ALA A 246 -0.96 -7.24 9.21
N ASN A 247 -0.22 -6.75 8.21
CA ASN A 247 -0.45 -7.11 6.81
C ASN A 247 -0.21 -8.60 6.53
N VAL A 248 0.87 -9.18 7.06
CA VAL A 248 1.15 -10.62 6.88
C VAL A 248 0.07 -11.48 7.55
N LEU A 249 -0.35 -11.14 8.77
CA LEU A 249 -1.39 -11.86 9.51
C LEU A 249 -2.76 -11.73 8.84
N MET A 250 -3.06 -10.59 8.25
CA MET A 250 -4.23 -10.42 7.37
C MET A 250 -4.15 -11.35 6.16
N CYS A 251 -2.99 -11.48 5.50
CA CYS A 251 -2.77 -12.46 4.42
C CYS A 251 -2.78 -13.93 4.90
N LEU A 252 -2.83 -14.16 6.21
CA LEU A 252 -3.04 -15.47 6.83
C LEU A 252 -4.50 -15.68 7.28
N GLY A 253 -5.34 -14.64 7.25
CA GLY A 253 -6.77 -14.73 7.56
C GLY A 253 -7.18 -14.11 8.90
N TYR A 254 -6.27 -13.42 9.57
CA TYR A 254 -6.58 -12.69 10.78
C TYR A 254 -7.00 -11.26 10.45
N TYR A 255 -8.30 -10.99 10.58
CA TYR A 255 -8.89 -9.70 10.20
C TYR A 255 -9.18 -8.77 11.39
N HIS A 256 -8.84 -9.17 12.61
CA HIS A 256 -9.18 -8.39 13.80
C HIS A 256 -8.27 -7.18 14.03
N VAL A 257 -7.14 -7.09 13.31
CA VAL A 257 -6.22 -5.96 13.39
C VAL A 257 -6.15 -5.24 12.04
N ILE A 258 -6.33 -3.92 12.07
CA ILE A 258 -6.19 -3.05 10.89
C ILE A 258 -4.73 -2.58 10.77
N PRO A 259 -4.00 -2.95 9.68
CA PRO A 259 -2.65 -2.44 9.45
C PRO A 259 -2.67 -0.92 9.28
N THR A 260 -2.12 -0.21 10.25
CA THR A 260 -2.25 1.25 10.31
C THR A 260 -1.10 1.97 9.62
N ASP A 261 -1.44 2.87 8.71
CA ASP A 261 -0.51 3.70 7.95
C ASP A 261 -1.07 5.12 7.69
N SER A 262 -0.40 5.88 6.82
CA SER A 262 -0.86 7.21 6.42
C SER A 262 -2.22 7.19 5.72
N GLU A 263 -2.52 6.12 4.98
CA GLU A 263 -3.79 5.99 4.28
C GLU A 263 -4.94 5.73 5.24
N THR A 264 -4.70 4.92 6.27
CA THR A 264 -5.63 4.69 7.38
C THR A 264 -5.98 6.01 8.08
N VAL A 265 -4.97 6.83 8.42
CA VAL A 265 -5.18 8.17 9.02
C VAL A 265 -5.97 9.08 8.08
N ARG A 266 -5.65 9.08 6.78
CA ARG A 266 -6.37 9.89 5.78
C ARG A 266 -7.83 9.49 5.70
N HIS A 267 -8.12 8.20 5.63
CA HIS A 267 -9.47 7.65 5.53
C HIS A 267 -10.32 8.04 6.73
N LEU A 268 -9.82 7.81 7.96
CA LEU A 268 -10.51 8.20 9.18
C LEU A 268 -10.85 9.70 9.21
N LYS A 269 -9.92 10.53 8.73
CA LYS A 269 -10.15 11.97 8.64
C LYS A 269 -11.23 12.35 7.62
N GLN A 270 -11.21 11.74 6.43
CA GLN A 270 -12.10 12.16 5.33
C GLN A 270 -13.49 11.53 5.40
N VAL A 271 -13.60 10.32 5.92
CA VAL A 271 -14.86 9.56 5.95
C VAL A 271 -15.53 9.67 7.32
N HIS A 272 -14.75 9.67 8.41
CA HIS A 272 -15.30 9.69 9.77
C HIS A 272 -15.08 11.01 10.51
N SER A 273 -14.45 12.01 9.86
CA SER A 273 -14.08 13.29 10.49
C SER A 273 -13.25 13.12 11.77
N ARG A 274 -12.51 12.02 11.91
CA ARG A 274 -11.65 11.73 13.08
C ARG A 274 -10.23 12.20 12.80
N TYR A 275 -9.72 13.09 13.66
CA TYR A 275 -8.35 13.59 13.58
C TYR A 275 -7.48 12.76 14.52
N THR A 276 -6.69 11.85 13.95
CA THR A 276 -5.95 10.86 14.73
C THR A 276 -4.44 11.11 14.68
N THR A 277 -3.75 10.59 15.70
CA THR A 277 -2.30 10.50 15.76
C THR A 277 -1.92 9.04 15.95
N SER A 278 -0.63 8.70 15.81
CA SER A 278 -0.15 7.34 16.10
C SER A 278 -0.50 6.84 17.51
N LYS A 279 -0.81 7.73 18.47
CA LYS A 279 -1.20 7.36 19.83
C LYS A 279 -2.69 7.14 20.03
N THR A 280 -3.53 7.69 19.14
CA THR A 280 -4.99 7.66 19.30
C THR A 280 -5.67 6.76 18.29
N ILE A 281 -5.00 6.43 17.18
CA ILE A 281 -5.58 5.70 16.07
C ILE A 281 -6.19 4.35 16.47
N GLU A 282 -5.56 3.60 17.37
CA GLU A 282 -6.09 2.30 17.83
C GLU A 282 -7.46 2.45 18.50
N ARG A 283 -7.63 3.45 19.38
CA ARG A 283 -8.91 3.73 20.04
C ARG A 283 -9.99 4.14 19.03
N GLU A 284 -9.64 4.97 18.06
CA GLU A 284 -10.59 5.47 17.06
C GLU A 284 -11.02 4.34 16.11
N LEU A 285 -10.10 3.43 15.76
CA LEU A 285 -10.41 2.23 15.00
C LEU A 285 -11.34 1.30 15.78
N GLU A 286 -11.11 1.14 17.09
CA GLU A 286 -11.98 0.35 17.96
C GLU A 286 -13.39 0.96 18.07
N GLU A 287 -13.49 2.28 18.26
CA GLU A 287 -14.79 2.99 18.32
C GLU A 287 -15.62 2.81 17.02
N ILE A 288 -14.97 2.78 15.86
CA ILE A 288 -15.65 2.73 14.54
C ILE A 288 -15.90 1.28 14.11
N TYR A 289 -14.85 0.45 14.18
CA TYR A 289 -14.85 -0.89 13.58
C TYR A 289 -14.96 -2.03 14.60
N GLY A 290 -14.82 -1.77 15.91
CA GLY A 290 -14.84 -2.82 16.94
C GLY A 290 -16.12 -3.68 16.93
N LYS A 291 -17.26 -3.08 16.54
CA LYS A 291 -18.53 -3.81 16.35
C LYS A 291 -18.49 -4.93 15.29
N TYR A 292 -17.48 -4.95 14.43
CA TYR A 292 -17.29 -5.97 13.40
C TYR A 292 -16.41 -7.13 13.85
N GLU A 293 -16.04 -7.24 15.14
CA GLU A 293 -15.18 -8.32 15.62
C GLU A 293 -15.65 -9.73 15.16
N PRO A 294 -14.74 -10.60 14.66
CA PRO A 294 -13.29 -10.42 14.46
C PRO A 294 -12.88 -9.91 13.05
N TYR A 295 -13.79 -9.26 12.31
CA TYR A 295 -13.64 -8.84 10.92
C TYR A 295 -13.40 -7.33 10.73
N GLN A 296 -12.83 -6.64 11.72
CA GLN A 296 -12.58 -5.20 11.71
C GLN A 296 -11.87 -4.74 10.42
N PHE A 297 -10.85 -5.46 9.98
CA PHE A 297 -10.13 -5.17 8.75
C PHE A 297 -11.00 -5.32 7.50
N LEU A 298 -11.86 -6.33 7.40
CA LEU A 298 -12.73 -6.50 6.24
C LEU A 298 -13.74 -5.35 6.13
N ALA A 299 -14.27 -4.87 7.26
CA ALA A 299 -15.15 -3.71 7.30
C ALA A 299 -14.41 -2.43 6.87
N PHE A 300 -13.24 -2.17 7.43
CA PHE A 300 -12.38 -1.06 7.03
C PHE A 300 -12.02 -1.11 5.54
N TRP A 301 -11.62 -2.28 5.05
CA TRP A 301 -11.21 -2.49 3.66
C TRP A 301 -12.38 -2.31 2.68
N SER A 302 -13.57 -2.83 3.02
CA SER A 302 -14.80 -2.60 2.26
C SER A 302 -15.08 -1.10 2.10
N GLU A 303 -14.96 -0.34 3.18
CA GLU A 303 -15.26 1.09 3.15
C GLU A 303 -14.21 1.91 2.40
N ILE A 304 -12.93 1.55 2.55
CA ILE A 304 -11.85 2.09 1.71
C ILE A 304 -12.17 1.83 0.24
N TRP A 305 -12.53 0.60 -0.11
CA TRP A 305 -12.82 0.20 -1.49
C TRP A 305 -13.98 1.01 -2.07
N ASP A 306 -15.10 1.09 -1.35
CA ASP A 306 -16.26 1.88 -1.76
C ASP A 306 -15.90 3.36 -1.93
N PHE A 307 -15.11 3.92 -1.00
CA PHE A 307 -14.63 5.29 -1.10
C PHE A 307 -13.81 5.51 -2.38
N TYR A 308 -12.89 4.60 -2.71
CA TYR A 308 -12.11 4.67 -3.95
C TYR A 308 -12.99 4.53 -5.20
N GLU A 309 -13.95 3.61 -5.21
CA GLU A 309 -14.88 3.46 -6.34
C GLU A 309 -15.72 4.72 -6.58
N THR A 310 -16.13 5.45 -5.52
CA THR A 310 -16.84 6.73 -5.69
C THR A 310 -16.00 7.81 -6.38
N ARG A 311 -14.67 7.69 -6.34
CA ARG A 311 -13.72 8.68 -6.86
C ARG A 311 -13.18 8.32 -8.24
N PHE A 312 -12.91 7.04 -8.46
CA PHE A 312 -12.23 6.54 -9.66
C PHE A 312 -13.14 5.73 -10.58
N GLY A 313 -14.40 5.52 -10.20
CA GLY A 313 -15.30 4.60 -10.90
C GLY A 313 -15.12 3.16 -10.44
N LYS A 314 -15.93 2.27 -11.00
CA LYS A 314 -15.94 0.85 -10.65
C LYS A 314 -14.61 0.18 -11.03
N LEU A 315 -13.90 -0.37 -10.04
CA LEU A 315 -12.53 -0.86 -10.25
C LEU A 315 -12.49 -2.14 -11.12
N ASN A 316 -13.56 -2.92 -11.12
CA ASN A 316 -13.72 -4.08 -12.01
C ASN A 316 -13.95 -3.70 -13.49
N GLU A 317 -14.35 -2.47 -13.77
CA GLU A 317 -14.55 -1.93 -15.12
C GLU A 317 -13.29 -1.18 -15.62
N MET A 318 -12.33 -0.92 -14.72
CA MET A 318 -11.11 -0.20 -15.03
C MET A 318 -10.06 -1.10 -15.69
N HIS A 319 -9.36 -0.57 -16.70
CA HIS A 319 -8.27 -1.27 -17.36
C HIS A 319 -7.09 -1.47 -16.41
N SER A 320 -6.42 -2.63 -16.49
CA SER A 320 -5.36 -3.00 -15.53
C SER A 320 -4.17 -2.03 -15.51
N SER A 321 -3.89 -1.33 -16.62
CA SER A 321 -2.86 -0.28 -16.69
C SER A 321 -3.11 0.88 -15.72
N ASP A 322 -4.36 1.09 -15.35
CA ASP A 322 -4.81 2.25 -14.59
C ASP A 322 -4.90 1.95 -13.09
N TYR A 323 -4.76 0.69 -12.68
CA TYR A 323 -4.77 0.30 -11.26
C TYR A 323 -3.68 0.99 -10.44
N LYS A 324 -2.54 1.32 -11.05
CA LYS A 324 -1.47 2.10 -10.41
C LYS A 324 -1.91 3.53 -10.05
N LEU A 325 -2.96 4.04 -10.69
CA LEU A 325 -3.48 5.39 -10.47
C LEU A 325 -4.42 5.45 -9.25
N ILE A 326 -4.93 4.32 -8.77
CA ILE A 326 -5.86 4.24 -7.64
C ILE A 326 -5.10 4.49 -6.33
N THR A 327 -4.86 5.75 -6.03
CA THR A 327 -4.08 6.18 -4.87
C THR A 327 -4.58 7.52 -4.36
N ALA A 328 -4.35 7.79 -3.08
CA ALA A 328 -4.70 9.07 -2.46
C ALA A 328 -4.06 10.28 -3.15
N CYS A 329 -2.87 10.16 -3.73
CA CYS A 329 -2.22 11.28 -4.42
C CYS A 329 -2.92 11.68 -5.73
N ASN A 330 -3.67 10.76 -6.34
CA ASN A 330 -4.46 11.02 -7.54
C ASN A 330 -5.92 11.41 -7.25
N MET A 331 -6.32 11.44 -5.98
CA MET A 331 -7.59 12.01 -5.55
C MET A 331 -7.50 13.54 -5.68
N ARG A 332 -7.74 14.08 -6.88
CA ARG A 332 -7.81 15.54 -7.05
C ARG A 332 -8.89 16.11 -6.13
N SER A 333 -8.57 17.17 -5.41
CA SER A 333 -9.57 17.97 -4.70
C SER A 333 -10.57 18.49 -5.73
N THR A 334 -11.83 18.12 -5.58
CA THR A 334 -12.97 18.81 -6.22
C THR A 334 -13.16 20.19 -5.57
N THR A 335 -12.10 20.99 -5.49
CA THR A 335 -12.22 22.43 -5.30
C THR A 335 -12.55 23.00 -6.66
N ASN A 336 -13.82 23.42 -6.81
CA ASN A 336 -14.31 24.24 -7.90
C ASN A 336 -13.19 25.13 -8.45
N LYS A 337 -12.91 25.00 -9.76
CA LYS A 337 -12.11 25.98 -10.50
C LYS A 337 -12.74 27.35 -10.26
N ARG A 338 -12.27 28.09 -9.25
CA ARG A 338 -12.55 29.52 -9.12
C ARG A 338 -11.95 30.16 -10.36
N LYS A 339 -12.79 30.46 -11.35
CA LYS A 339 -12.43 31.29 -12.50
C LYS A 339 -11.75 32.54 -11.93
N ARG A 340 -10.47 32.72 -12.20
CA ARG A 340 -9.78 33.98 -11.92
C ARG A 340 -10.56 35.08 -12.66
N PRO A 341 -10.95 36.18 -12.01
CA PRO A 341 -11.57 37.28 -12.71
C PRO A 341 -10.57 37.82 -13.73
N SER A 342 -10.98 37.90 -14.99
CA SER A 342 -10.20 38.52 -16.04
C SER A 342 -9.97 39.98 -15.66
N ARG A 343 -8.70 40.39 -15.56
CA ARG A 343 -8.34 41.80 -15.50
C ARG A 343 -8.78 42.41 -16.83
N LYS A 344 -9.83 43.24 -16.81
CA LYS A 344 -10.08 44.20 -17.89
C LYS A 344 -8.89 45.17 -17.90
N CYS A 345 -8.12 45.16 -18.99
CA CYS A 345 -7.30 46.31 -19.34
C CYS A 345 -8.26 47.47 -19.65
N GLN A 346 -8.15 48.55 -18.89
CA GLN A 346 -8.65 49.85 -19.31
C GLN A 346 -7.64 50.42 -20.31
N CYS A 347 -8.13 50.72 -21.52
CA CYS A 347 -7.51 51.68 -22.43
C CYS A 347 -8.24 53.00 -22.29
#